data_AF-A0A286XQZ9-F1
#
_entry.id   AF-A0A286XQZ9-F1
#
_cell.length_a   1.000
_cell.length_b   1.000
_cell.length_c   1.000
_cell.angle_alpha   90.00
_cell.angle_beta   90.00
_cell.angle_gamma   90.00
#
_symmetry.space_group_name_H-M   'P 1'
#
loop_
_entity.id
_entity.type
_entity.pdbx_description
1 polymer ?
#
loop_
_entity_poly.entity_id
_entity_poly.type
_entity_poly.pdbx_seq_one_letter_code
_entity_poly.pdbx_strand_id
1 'polypeptide(L)'
;LTRRHVRMKLLLLLLSLGLGLACAQGDSVEGPWHTLELGATDRSTIEEGGAYRCFLTSIRNLANRNLHVTYFQKNNDGKCVEDFFIGEETDTPGRYTFEYKGKNVLTFVAVGEDYVIMDYEN
;
A
#
# COMPACT_ATOMS: atom_id res chain seq x y z
N LEU A 1 16.09 38.20 -30.77
CA LEU A 1 16.34 37.15 -29.75
C LEU A 1 17.16 36.03 -30.39
N THR A 2 18.31 35.69 -29.83
CA THR A 2 19.27 34.75 -30.43
C THR A 2 18.89 33.28 -30.19
N ARG A 3 19.22 32.41 -31.15
CA ARG A 3 18.98 30.95 -31.13
C ARG A 3 19.44 30.26 -29.82
N ARG A 4 20.45 30.84 -29.15
CA ARG A 4 20.94 30.42 -27.82
C ARG A 4 19.93 30.63 -26.70
N HIS A 5 19.19 31.73 -26.70
CA HIS A 5 18.16 32.00 -25.68
C HIS A 5 16.97 31.04 -25.78
N VAL A 6 16.58 30.65 -27.00
CA VAL A 6 15.52 29.66 -27.21
C VAL A 6 15.95 28.28 -26.69
N ARG A 7 17.19 27.89 -26.98
CA ARG A 7 17.75 26.60 -26.54
C ARG A 7 17.89 26.49 -25.01
N MET A 8 18.29 27.58 -24.35
CA MET A 8 18.42 27.64 -22.89
C MET A 8 17.05 27.63 -22.18
N LYS A 9 16.05 28.35 -22.71
CA LYS A 9 14.67 28.30 -22.20
C LYS A 9 14.04 26.92 -22.34
N LEU A 10 14.29 26.23 -23.46
CA LEU A 10 13.80 24.86 -23.66
C LEU A 10 14.44 23.87 -22.68
N LEU A 11 15.74 24.01 -22.40
CA LEU A 11 16.44 23.19 -21.41
C LEU A 11 15.86 23.36 -20.00
N LEU A 12 15.60 24.61 -19.60
CA LEU A 12 15.00 24.94 -18.30
C LEU A 12 13.59 24.35 -18.15
N LEU A 13 12.76 24.42 -19.19
CA LEU A 13 11.41 23.83 -19.22
C LEU A 13 11.45 22.30 -19.09
N LEU A 14 12.37 21.64 -19.80
CA LEU A 14 12.54 20.19 -19.73
C LEU A 14 13.06 19.75 -18.35
N LEU A 15 13.94 20.54 -17.72
CA LEU A 15 14.41 20.27 -16.36
C LEU A 15 13.27 20.41 -15.33
N SER A 16 12.48 21.48 -15.41
CA SER A 16 11.33 21.67 -14.50
C SER A 16 10.25 20.62 -14.69
N LEU A 17 10.01 20.19 -15.93
CA LEU A 17 9.05 19.13 -16.23
C LEU A 17 9.58 17.76 -15.74
N GLY A 18 10.88 17.49 -15.92
CA GLY A 18 11.53 16.30 -15.40
C GLY A 18 11.54 16.22 -13.87
N LEU A 19 11.86 17.32 -13.17
CA LEU A 19 11.76 17.38 -11.71
C LEU A 19 10.31 17.26 -11.22
N GLY A 20 9.35 17.90 -11.90
CA GLY A 20 7.93 17.78 -11.57
C GLY A 20 7.39 16.37 -11.73
N LEU A 21 7.82 15.63 -12.77
CA LEU A 21 7.46 14.22 -12.95
C LEU A 21 8.12 13.30 -11.92
N ALA A 22 9.38 13.56 -11.53
CA ALA A 22 10.06 12.77 -10.50
C ALA A 22 9.38 12.90 -9.12
N CYS A 23 8.80 14.07 -8.81
CA CYS A 23 8.00 14.28 -7.60
C CYS A 23 6.53 13.80 -7.73
N ALA A 24 6.09 13.42 -8.93
CA ALA A 24 4.75 12.89 -9.18
C ALA A 24 4.71 11.34 -9.19
N GLN A 25 5.85 10.67 -9.02
CA GLN A 25 5.88 9.30 -8.53
C GLN A 25 5.35 9.36 -7.09
N GLY A 26 4.03 9.22 -6.93
CA GLY A 26 3.41 9.16 -5.60
C GLY A 26 4.13 8.12 -4.75
N ASP A 27 4.31 8.43 -3.48
CA ASP A 27 5.00 7.59 -2.51
C ASP A 27 4.52 6.14 -2.67
N SER A 28 5.40 5.30 -3.20
CA SER A 28 5.07 3.91 -3.46
C SER A 28 4.92 3.22 -2.12
N VAL A 29 3.76 2.61 -1.88
CA VAL A 29 3.50 1.85 -0.65
C VAL A 29 4.33 0.55 -0.59
N GLU A 30 5.07 0.23 -1.64
CA GLU A 30 5.95 -0.92 -1.69
C GLU A 30 7.12 -0.77 -0.73
N GLY A 31 7.27 -1.77 0.13
CA GLY A 31 8.35 -1.78 1.10
C GLY A 31 8.09 -2.73 2.26
N PRO A 32 9.07 -2.82 3.18
CA PRO A 32 8.87 -3.42 4.48
C PRO A 32 7.98 -2.52 5.35
N TRP A 33 7.13 -3.14 6.15
CA TRP A 33 6.20 -2.46 7.04
C TRP A 33 6.10 -3.21 8.37
N HIS A 34 5.65 -2.50 9.41
CA HIS A 34 5.33 -3.07 10.71
C HIS A 34 4.01 -2.51 11.21
N THR A 35 3.09 -3.36 11.64
CA THR A 35 1.83 -2.93 12.27
C THR A 35 2.12 -2.31 13.64
N LEU A 36 1.73 -1.04 13.80
CA LEU A 36 1.79 -0.33 15.09
C LEU A 36 0.46 -0.40 15.84
N GLU A 37 -0.64 -0.20 15.14
CA GLU A 37 -1.98 -0.10 15.71
C GLU A 37 -2.99 -0.92 14.89
N LEU A 38 -3.99 -1.47 15.57
CA LEU A 38 -5.15 -2.13 14.98
C LEU A 38 -6.41 -1.56 15.63
N GLY A 39 -7.38 -1.20 14.80
CA GLY A 39 -8.72 -0.80 15.20
C GLY A 39 -9.75 -1.66 14.50
N ALA A 40 -10.84 -1.99 15.19
CA ALA A 40 -11.95 -2.73 14.61
C ALA A 40 -13.26 -2.33 15.30
N THR A 41 -14.35 -2.28 14.53
CA THR A 41 -15.71 -2.08 15.07
C THR A 41 -16.10 -3.23 16.00
N ASP A 42 -15.86 -4.48 15.57
CA ASP A 42 -15.90 -5.64 16.45
C ASP A 42 -14.48 -5.96 16.93
N ARG A 43 -14.20 -5.57 18.17
CA ARG A 43 -12.88 -5.73 18.80
C ARG A 43 -12.44 -7.20 18.90
N SER A 44 -13.37 -8.17 18.97
CA SER A 44 -13.03 -9.59 19.09
C SER A 44 -12.25 -10.11 17.88
N THR A 45 -12.39 -9.46 16.73
CA THR A 45 -11.69 -9.82 15.48
C THR A 45 -10.19 -9.56 15.53
N ILE A 46 -9.73 -8.65 16.39
CA ILE A 46 -8.31 -8.24 16.51
C ILE A 46 -7.70 -8.58 17.88
N GLU A 47 -8.46 -9.19 18.79
CA GLU A 47 -7.97 -9.73 20.06
C GLU A 47 -7.20 -11.06 19.86
N GLU A 48 -6.60 -11.60 20.92
CA GLU A 48 -5.88 -12.88 20.85
C GLU A 48 -6.83 -14.00 20.37
N GLY A 49 -6.46 -14.69 19.30
CA GLY A 49 -7.31 -15.68 18.62
C GLY A 49 -8.27 -15.07 17.56
N GLY A 50 -8.32 -13.75 17.46
CA GLY A 50 -9.07 -13.02 16.44
C GLY A 50 -8.49 -13.23 15.04
N ALA A 51 -9.38 -13.41 14.07
CA ALA A 51 -9.02 -13.73 12.68
C ALA A 51 -8.24 -12.62 11.96
N TYR A 52 -8.38 -11.37 12.41
CA TYR A 52 -7.78 -10.20 11.77
C TYR A 52 -6.65 -9.59 12.63
N ARG A 53 -6.19 -10.31 13.66
CA ARG A 53 -4.98 -9.95 14.42
C ARG A 53 -3.74 -10.31 13.60
N CYS A 54 -3.55 -9.58 12.50
CA CYS A 54 -2.49 -9.76 11.53
C CYS A 54 -1.46 -8.64 11.64
N PHE A 55 -0.18 -8.98 11.54
CA PHE A 55 0.94 -8.06 11.64
C PHE A 55 1.64 -7.95 10.30
N LEU A 56 1.39 -6.85 9.59
CA LEU A 56 1.96 -6.56 8.28
C LEU A 56 3.49 -6.61 8.33
N THR A 57 4.10 -7.20 7.30
CA THR A 57 5.56 -7.27 7.13
C THR A 57 6.03 -6.61 5.84
N SER A 58 5.28 -6.75 4.74
CA SER A 58 5.64 -6.08 3.49
C SER A 58 4.45 -5.94 2.55
N ILE A 59 4.55 -4.93 1.68
CA ILE A 59 3.67 -4.74 0.53
C ILE A 59 4.56 -4.70 -0.69
N ARG A 60 4.19 -5.43 -1.74
CA ARG A 60 4.89 -5.40 -3.04
C ARG A 60 3.91 -5.17 -4.16
N ASN A 61 4.27 -4.31 -5.12
CA ASN A 61 3.50 -4.17 -6.34
C ASN A 61 3.75 -5.37 -7.26
N LEU A 62 2.68 -5.85 -7.90
CA LEU A 62 2.75 -6.87 -8.94
C LEU A 62 2.61 -6.20 -10.32
N ALA A 63 3.05 -6.90 -11.36
CA ALA A 63 3.08 -6.36 -12.72
C ALA A 63 1.69 -5.94 -13.27
N ASN A 64 0.62 -6.50 -12.71
CA ASN A 64 -0.76 -6.19 -13.04
C ASN A 64 -1.40 -5.15 -12.10
N ARG A 65 -0.59 -4.34 -11.40
CA ARG A 65 -1.02 -3.35 -10.40
C ARG A 65 -1.69 -3.93 -9.15
N ASN A 66 -1.79 -5.25 -9.03
CA ASN A 66 -2.18 -5.91 -7.79
C ASN A 66 -1.10 -5.76 -6.72
N LEU A 67 -1.46 -6.05 -5.48
CA LEU A 67 -0.56 -6.06 -4.35
C LEU A 67 -0.32 -7.47 -3.85
N HIS A 68 0.92 -7.79 -3.51
CA HIS A 68 1.26 -8.93 -2.67
C HIS A 68 1.54 -8.41 -1.27
N VAL A 69 0.65 -8.73 -0.33
CA VAL A 69 0.72 -8.27 1.06
C VAL A 69 1.08 -9.46 1.94
N THR A 70 2.19 -9.35 2.67
CA THR A 70 2.68 -10.39 3.57
C THR A 70 2.51 -9.96 5.01
N TYR A 71 2.12 -10.88 5.87
CA TYR A 71 1.85 -10.62 7.28
C TYR A 71 2.10 -11.85 8.14
N PHE A 72 2.27 -11.63 9.44
CA PHE A 72 2.26 -12.70 10.44
C PHE A 72 0.90 -12.77 11.14
N GLN A 73 0.47 -13.99 11.46
CA GLN A 73 -0.66 -14.24 12.35
C GLN A 73 -0.33 -15.42 13.28
N LYS A 74 -1.05 -15.55 14.39
CA LYS A 74 -1.01 -16.79 15.19
C LYS A 74 -1.98 -17.80 14.58
N ASN A 75 -1.49 -19.01 14.36
CA ASN A 75 -2.35 -20.13 13.97
C ASN A 75 -3.10 -20.71 15.19
N ASN A 76 -3.95 -21.73 14.96
CA ASN A 76 -4.74 -22.38 16.01
C ASN A 76 -3.89 -23.06 17.11
N ASP A 77 -2.61 -23.34 16.85
CA ASP A 77 -1.67 -23.89 17.84
C ASP A 77 -0.93 -22.78 18.63
N GLY A 78 -1.28 -21.51 18.41
CA GLY A 78 -0.63 -20.35 19.00
C GLY A 78 0.75 -20.01 18.41
N LYS A 79 1.14 -20.66 17.31
CA LYS A 79 2.42 -20.40 16.63
C LYS A 79 2.30 -19.23 15.67
N CYS A 80 3.31 -18.36 15.67
CA CYS A 80 3.43 -17.30 14.68
C CYS A 80 3.78 -17.92 13.31
N VAL A 81 2.95 -17.66 12.30
CA VAL A 81 3.13 -18.14 10.93
C VAL A 81 3.04 -16.97 9.97
N GLU A 82 3.89 -16.97 8.95
CA GLU A 82 3.82 -16.01 7.84
C GLU A 82 2.76 -16.48 6.84
N ASP A 83 1.94 -15.55 6.39
CA ASP A 83 0.92 -15.76 5.37
C ASP A 83 0.87 -14.54 4.44
N PHE A 84 0.11 -14.63 3.36
CA PHE A 84 -0.05 -13.54 2.40
C PHE A 84 -1.44 -13.52 1.78
N PHE A 85 -1.81 -12.36 1.23
CA PHE A 85 -2.92 -12.26 0.30
C PHE A 85 -2.51 -11.47 -0.94
N ILE A 86 -3.24 -11.71 -2.03
CA ILE A 86 -3.14 -10.91 -3.26
C ILE A 86 -4.31 -9.93 -3.26
N GLY A 87 -4.02 -8.65 -3.15
CA GLY A 87 -4.99 -7.58 -3.34
C GLY A 87 -5.17 -7.31 -4.83
N GLU A 88 -6.33 -7.65 -5.37
CA GLU A 88 -6.71 -7.36 -6.75
C GLU A 88 -7.12 -5.91 -6.88
N GLU A 89 -6.48 -5.17 -7.79
CA GLU A 89 -6.81 -3.76 -8.02
C GLU A 89 -8.28 -3.63 -8.49
N THR A 90 -8.97 -2.61 -7.98
CA THR A 90 -10.32 -2.27 -8.42
C THR A 90 -10.29 -1.09 -9.39
N ASP A 91 -11.44 -0.76 -9.98
CA ASP A 91 -11.58 0.46 -10.79
C ASP A 91 -11.39 1.76 -9.98
N THR A 92 -11.37 1.68 -8.64
CA THR A 92 -11.12 2.82 -7.76
C THR A 92 -9.65 2.83 -7.31
N PRO A 93 -8.89 3.89 -7.60
CA PRO A 93 -7.50 4.00 -7.18
C PRO A 93 -7.33 3.84 -5.66
N GLY A 94 -6.30 3.09 -5.25
CA GLY A 94 -6.02 2.82 -3.84
C GLY A 94 -6.98 1.85 -3.16
N ARG A 95 -7.91 1.23 -3.91
CA ARG A 95 -8.81 0.18 -3.42
C ARG A 95 -8.52 -1.16 -4.08
N TYR A 96 -8.48 -2.19 -3.24
CA TYR A 96 -8.16 -3.56 -3.62
C TYR A 96 -9.19 -4.53 -3.02
N THR A 97 -9.41 -5.66 -3.69
CA THR A 97 -10.22 -6.76 -3.14
C THR A 97 -9.39 -8.02 -2.94
N PHE A 98 -9.70 -8.80 -1.92
CA PHE A 98 -9.06 -10.10 -1.68
C PHE A 98 -10.00 -11.05 -0.93
N GLU A 99 -9.75 -12.35 -1.06
CA GLU A 99 -10.52 -13.39 -0.36
C GLU A 99 -9.79 -13.84 0.91
N TYR A 100 -10.43 -13.62 2.06
CA TYR A 100 -10.00 -14.13 3.36
C TYR A 100 -11.20 -14.17 4.30
N LYS A 101 -11.68 -15.38 4.64
CA LYS A 101 -12.92 -15.57 5.42
C LYS A 101 -14.15 -14.84 4.81
N GLY A 102 -14.14 -14.67 3.50
CA GLY A 102 -15.09 -13.87 2.74
C GLY A 102 -14.38 -12.83 1.88
N LYS A 103 -15.15 -12.10 1.09
CA LYS A 103 -14.62 -11.01 0.26
C LYS A 103 -14.30 -9.80 1.13
N ASN A 104 -13.08 -9.30 1.05
CA ASN A 104 -12.65 -8.10 1.76
C ASN A 104 -12.33 -6.99 0.75
N VAL A 105 -12.49 -5.75 1.19
CA VAL A 105 -12.00 -4.55 0.51
C VAL A 105 -10.92 -3.91 1.37
N LEU A 106 -9.75 -3.68 0.79
CA LEU A 106 -8.68 -2.85 1.36
C LEU A 106 -8.72 -1.46 0.71
N THR A 107 -8.75 -0.41 1.52
CA THR A 107 -8.60 0.98 1.07
C THR A 107 -7.40 1.62 1.75
N PHE A 108 -6.49 2.21 0.97
CA PHE A 108 -5.48 3.12 1.53
C PHE A 108 -6.14 4.47 1.86
N VAL A 109 -6.27 4.75 3.16
CA VAL A 109 -6.84 6.00 3.67
C VAL A 109 -5.80 7.13 3.62
N ALA A 110 -4.55 6.80 3.95
CA ALA A 110 -3.41 7.71 3.84
C ALA A 110 -2.13 6.92 3.57
N VAL A 111 -1.26 7.47 2.73
CA VAL A 111 0.09 6.96 2.46
C VAL A 111 1.04 8.14 2.62
N GLY A 112 2.04 7.98 3.48
CA GLY A 112 3.16 8.89 3.62
C GLY A 112 4.48 8.14 3.46
N GLU A 113 5.59 8.86 3.64
CA GLU A 113 6.94 8.30 3.50
C GLU A 113 7.22 7.15 4.48
N ASP A 114 6.72 7.25 5.72
CA ASP A 114 7.01 6.33 6.82
C ASP A 114 5.76 5.74 7.49
N TYR A 115 4.56 6.03 6.96
CA TYR A 115 3.31 5.52 7.49
C TYR A 115 2.30 5.17 6.39
N VAL A 116 1.43 4.22 6.73
CA VAL A 116 0.25 3.89 5.94
C VAL A 116 -0.94 3.68 6.88
N ILE A 117 -2.09 4.23 6.51
CA ILE A 117 -3.37 3.96 7.17
C ILE A 117 -4.23 3.17 6.18
N MET A 118 -4.59 1.96 6.59
CA MET A 118 -5.37 1.03 5.79
C MET A 118 -6.70 0.75 6.49
N ASP A 119 -7.77 0.77 5.72
CA ASP A 119 -9.09 0.36 6.16
C ASP A 119 -9.50 -0.94 5.46
N TYR A 120 -10.11 -1.85 6.22
CA TYR A 120 -10.52 -3.18 5.77
C TYR A 120 -11.99 -3.39 6.06
N GLU A 121 -12.77 -3.69 5.01
CA GLU A 121 -14.21 -3.97 5.11
C GLU A 121 -14.49 -5.40 4.61
N ASN A 122 -15.26 -6.16 5.40
CA ASN A 122 -15.75 -7.51 5.05
C ASN A 122 -17.28 -7.56 5.13
#